data_AF-A0A6A0H722-F1
#
_entry.id   AF-A0A6A0H722-F1
#
_cell.length_a   1.000
_cell.length_b   1.000
_cell.length_c   1.000
_cell.angle_alpha   90.00
_cell.angle_beta   90.00
_cell.angle_gamma   90.00
#
_symmetry.space_group_name_H-M   'P 1'
#
loop_
_entity.id
_entity.type
_entity.pdbx_description
1 polymer ?
#
loop_
_entity_poly.entity_id
_entity_poly.type
_entity_poly.pdbx_seq_one_letter_code
_entity_poly.pdbx_strand_id
1 'polypeptide(L)'
;MFVCLQEQLGYIVWSGLRRSHGTQGFRVIVQSPFSPEYLDQRIEAFLDKMKDHLTSLTDEEFNRHRDALIDRRLEKPKKLSALTMRWWTEIVCNQYNFNRENVEVECLRNISKQELVDHYMNYIAAGGRERAKLSVQVLSRAEGGAGSDAPSSTPPQDAELRPPPALPQPEKVQSVSDFKAYLPLFPHVKPYEDVETTSFVDSKAKL
;
A
#
# COMPACT_ATOMS: atom_id res chain seq x y z
N MET A 1 -6.84 9.97 -3.74
CA MET A 1 -7.49 11.27 -4.03
C MET A 1 -8.43 11.20 -5.22
N PHE A 2 -8.14 10.43 -6.28
CA PHE A 2 -9.02 10.30 -7.48
C PHE A 2 -10.40 9.66 -7.21
N VAL A 3 -10.48 8.65 -6.33
CA VAL A 3 -11.74 7.93 -6.01
C VAL A 3 -12.80 8.84 -5.38
N CYS A 4 -12.41 9.81 -4.55
CA CYS A 4 -13.36 10.81 -4.00
C CYS A 4 -13.86 11.81 -5.04
N LEU A 5 -13.04 12.19 -6.02
CA LEU A 5 -13.31 13.34 -6.89
C LEU A 5 -14.30 13.01 -8.02
N GLN A 6 -14.27 11.80 -8.57
CA GLN A 6 -15.20 11.39 -9.63
C GLN A 6 -16.43 10.63 -9.13
N GLU A 7 -16.29 9.79 -8.09
CA GLU A 7 -17.33 8.81 -7.76
C GLU A 7 -18.09 9.14 -6.46
N GLN A 8 -17.72 10.23 -5.77
CA GLN A 8 -18.33 10.70 -4.50
C GLN A 8 -18.61 9.58 -3.48
N LEU A 9 -17.78 8.54 -3.48
CA LEU A 9 -18.07 7.29 -2.77
C LEU A 9 -18.05 7.40 -1.25
N GLY A 10 -17.69 8.54 -0.66
CA GLY A 10 -17.70 8.71 0.78
C GLY A 10 -17.01 9.98 1.26
N TYR A 11 -17.20 10.25 2.56
CA TYR A 11 -16.60 11.39 3.25
C TYR A 11 -15.08 11.25 3.42
N ILE A 12 -14.57 10.01 3.51
CA ILE A 12 -13.14 9.74 3.68
C ILE A 12 -12.73 8.63 2.71
N VAL A 13 -11.80 8.95 1.81
CA VAL A 13 -11.06 7.96 1.03
C VAL A 13 -9.57 8.20 1.17
N TRP A 14 -8.87 7.20 1.69
CA TRP A 14 -7.43 7.22 1.87
C TRP A 14 -6.81 6.03 1.13
N SER A 15 -5.70 6.27 0.43
CA SER A 15 -4.88 5.22 -0.14
C SER A 15 -3.41 5.46 0.19
N GLY A 16 -2.66 4.37 0.35
CA GLY A 16 -1.24 4.47 0.62
C GLY A 16 -0.63 3.18 1.13
N LEU A 17 0.65 3.28 1.49
CA LEU A 17 1.44 2.15 1.96
C LEU A 17 1.09 1.81 3.41
N ARG A 18 0.98 0.52 3.69
CA ARG A 18 0.95 -0.06 5.04
C ARG A 18 2.27 -0.79 5.24
N ARG A 19 3.00 -0.44 6.30
CA ARG A 19 4.21 -1.15 6.74
C ARG A 19 3.94 -1.75 8.11
N SER A 20 4.18 -3.04 8.28
CA SER A 20 3.94 -3.72 9.56
C SER A 20 4.79 -5.00 9.66
N HIS A 21 5.49 -5.17 10.78
CA HIS A 21 6.31 -6.35 11.08
C HIS A 21 7.24 -6.79 9.92
N GLY A 22 7.88 -5.82 9.26
CA GLY A 22 8.79 -6.10 8.14
C GLY A 22 8.10 -6.36 6.78
N THR A 23 6.78 -6.50 6.76
CA THR A 23 5.99 -6.62 5.54
C THR A 23 5.43 -5.27 5.10
N GLN A 24 5.14 -5.16 3.81
CA GLN A 24 4.53 -3.96 3.22
C GLN A 24 3.37 -4.34 2.31
N GLY A 25 2.42 -3.42 2.15
CA GLY A 25 1.32 -3.59 1.21
C GLY A 25 0.64 -2.27 0.89
N PHE A 26 -0.19 -2.28 -0.13
CA PHE A 26 -1.06 -1.16 -0.47
C PHE A 26 -2.39 -1.31 0.28
N ARG A 27 -2.86 -0.23 0.93
CA ARG A 27 -4.17 -0.22 1.60
C ARG A 27 -5.03 0.92 1.06
N VAL A 28 -6.32 0.64 0.94
CA VAL A 28 -7.38 1.62 0.67
C VAL A 28 -8.35 1.59 1.85
N ILE A 29 -8.71 2.76 2.36
CA ILE A 29 -9.68 2.93 3.44
C ILE A 29 -10.78 3.84 2.90
N VAL A 30 -12.02 3.36 2.94
CA VAL A 30 -13.20 4.10 2.49
C VAL A 30 -14.23 4.11 3.61
N GLN A 31 -14.77 5.29 3.91
CA GLN A 31 -15.92 5.46 4.79
C GLN A 31 -17.07 6.07 3.99
N SER A 32 -18.18 5.34 3.92
CA SER A 32 -19.29 5.60 3.01
C SER A 32 -20.63 5.16 3.59
N PRO A 33 -21.76 5.75 3.15
CA PRO A 33 -23.09 5.18 3.39
C PRO A 33 -23.40 3.95 2.50
N PHE A 34 -22.61 3.66 1.46
CA PHE A 34 -22.86 2.53 0.56
C PHE A 34 -22.43 1.19 1.15
N SER A 35 -22.93 0.08 0.57
CA SER A 35 -22.55 -1.27 1.00
C SER A 35 -21.06 -1.56 0.75
N PRO A 36 -20.37 -2.27 1.65
CA PRO A 36 -18.97 -2.63 1.45
C PRO A 36 -18.70 -3.43 0.18
N GLU A 37 -19.66 -4.24 -0.28
CA GLU A 37 -19.57 -4.99 -1.53
C GLU A 37 -19.51 -4.07 -2.75
N TYR A 38 -20.35 -3.03 -2.78
CA TYR A 38 -20.30 -2.02 -3.84
C TYR A 38 -18.98 -1.27 -3.82
N LEU A 39 -18.51 -0.85 -2.63
CA LEU A 39 -17.24 -0.14 -2.48
C LEU A 39 -16.05 -1.00 -2.94
N ASP A 40 -16.04 -2.28 -2.61
CA ASP A 40 -14.99 -3.21 -3.04
C ASP A 40 -14.93 -3.32 -4.56
N GLN A 41 -16.09 -3.40 -5.23
CA GLN A 41 -16.19 -3.38 -6.69
C GLN A 41 -15.67 -2.06 -7.29
N ARG A 42 -16.01 -0.92 -6.69
CA ARG A 42 -15.51 0.39 -7.15
C ARG A 42 -14.00 0.53 -6.98
N ILE A 43 -13.44 0.04 -5.87
CA ILE A 43 -12.00 0.02 -5.65
C ILE A 43 -11.31 -0.82 -6.73
N GLU A 44 -11.89 -1.95 -7.10
CA GLU A 44 -11.34 -2.84 -8.13
C GLU A 44 -11.43 -2.23 -9.53
N ALA A 45 -12.54 -1.57 -9.86
CA ALA A 45 -12.65 -0.78 -11.09
C ALA A 45 -11.61 0.37 -11.14
N PHE A 46 -11.35 1.02 -10.00
CA PHE A 46 -10.30 2.04 -9.90
C PHE A 46 -8.91 1.44 -10.10
N LEU A 47 -8.59 0.30 -9.49
CA LEU A 47 -7.31 -0.38 -9.69
C LEU A 47 -7.14 -0.83 -11.15
N ASP A 48 -8.20 -1.27 -11.80
CA ASP A 48 -8.15 -1.62 -13.23
C ASP A 48 -7.93 -0.38 -14.11
N LYS A 49 -8.55 0.77 -13.78
CA LYS A 49 -8.24 2.05 -14.45
C LYS A 49 -6.80 2.51 -14.21
N MET A 50 -6.28 2.31 -13.00
CA MET A 50 -4.89 2.66 -12.67
C MET A 50 -3.88 1.83 -13.45
N LYS A 51 -4.20 0.58 -13.78
CA LYS A 51 -3.40 -0.26 -14.68
C LYS A 51 -3.16 0.46 -16.01
N ASP A 52 -4.24 0.89 -16.66
CA ASP A 52 -4.18 1.58 -17.95
C ASP A 52 -3.42 2.89 -17.83
N HIS A 53 -3.68 3.65 -16.77
CA HIS A 53 -2.99 4.90 -16.50
C HIS A 53 -1.47 4.69 -16.39
N LEU A 54 -1.02 3.70 -15.61
CA LEU A 54 0.40 3.38 -15.46
C LEU A 54 1.04 2.96 -16.79
N THR A 55 0.34 2.20 -17.63
CA THR A 55 0.85 1.82 -18.95
C THR A 55 0.89 2.98 -19.94
N SER A 56 -0.01 3.96 -19.78
CA SER A 56 -0.07 5.16 -20.64
C SER A 56 0.88 6.29 -20.22
N LEU A 57 1.52 6.19 -19.04
CA LEU A 57 2.42 7.21 -18.53
C LEU A 57 3.58 7.45 -19.51
N THR A 58 3.80 8.72 -19.85
CA THR A 58 5.02 9.09 -20.57
C THR A 58 6.23 9.00 -19.66
N ASP A 59 7.43 8.88 -20.24
CA ASP A 59 8.64 8.82 -19.44
C ASP A 59 8.88 10.13 -18.69
N GLU A 60 8.46 11.27 -19.25
CA GLU A 60 8.49 12.57 -18.58
C GLU A 60 7.55 12.62 -17.35
N GLU A 61 6.33 12.09 -17.47
CA GLU A 61 5.39 12.00 -16.34
C GLU A 61 5.90 11.07 -15.24
N PHE A 62 6.41 9.91 -15.63
CA PHE A 62 7.04 8.97 -14.70
C PHE A 62 8.22 9.62 -13.97
N ASN A 63 9.13 10.27 -14.69
CA ASN A 63 10.28 10.96 -14.10
C ASN A 63 9.83 12.07 -13.14
N ARG A 64 8.81 12.86 -13.49
CA ARG A 64 8.24 13.87 -12.57
C ARG A 64 7.71 13.25 -11.28
N HIS A 65 7.02 12.11 -11.35
CA HIS A 65 6.55 11.40 -10.16
C HIS A 65 7.69 10.84 -9.32
N ARG A 66 8.72 10.29 -9.96
CA ARG A 66 9.93 9.80 -9.29
C ARG A 66 10.66 10.92 -8.56
N ASP A 67 10.88 12.04 -9.23
CA ASP A 67 11.61 13.18 -8.67
C ASP A 67 10.83 13.80 -7.50
N ALA A 68 9.51 13.95 -7.62
CA ALA A 68 8.66 14.40 -6.51
C ALA A 68 8.71 13.44 -5.30
N LEU A 69 8.84 12.13 -5.54
CA LEU A 69 8.99 11.15 -4.47
C LEU A 69 10.38 11.21 -3.81
N ILE A 70 11.44 11.44 -4.60
CA ILE A 70 12.80 11.67 -4.11
C ILE A 70 12.84 12.91 -3.23
N ASP A 71 12.30 14.03 -3.68
CA ASP A 71 12.26 15.28 -2.92
C ASP A 71 11.51 15.09 -1.59
N ARG A 72 10.37 14.41 -1.63
CA ARG A 72 9.61 14.08 -0.41
C ARG A 72 10.39 13.17 0.55
N ARG A 73 11.23 12.27 0.04
CA ARG A 73 12.07 11.39 0.88
C ARG A 73 13.25 12.14 1.50
N LEU A 74 13.86 13.05 0.75
CA LEU A 74 15.00 13.86 1.18
C LEU A 74 14.61 15.08 2.03
N GLU A 75 13.32 15.40 2.15
CA GLU A 75 12.87 16.50 3.01
C GLU A 75 13.35 16.31 4.45
N LYS A 76 14.17 17.26 4.92
CA LYS A 76 14.73 17.22 6.26
C LYS A 76 13.63 17.50 7.30
N PRO A 77 13.60 16.75 8.42
CA PRO A 77 12.65 17.00 9.48
C PRO A 77 12.85 18.40 10.06
N LYS A 78 11.78 19.22 10.05
CA LYS A 78 11.79 20.61 10.55
C LYS A 78 11.74 20.70 12.08
N LYS A 79 11.50 19.57 12.76
CA LYS A 79 11.34 19.47 14.22
C LYS A 79 12.15 18.29 14.76
N LEU A 80 12.76 18.46 15.93
CA LEU A 80 13.49 17.39 16.61
C LEU A 80 12.62 16.17 16.91
N SER A 81 11.34 16.38 17.25
CA SER A 81 10.38 15.29 17.48
C SER A 81 10.16 14.42 16.23
N ALA A 82 10.16 15.02 15.04
CA ALA A 82 10.03 14.28 13.79
C ALA A 82 11.28 13.43 13.50
N LEU A 83 12.48 13.98 13.75
CA LEU A 83 13.73 13.23 13.62
C LEU A 83 13.80 12.07 14.64
N THR A 84 13.43 12.35 15.89
CA THR A 84 13.40 11.35 16.96
C THR A 84 12.44 10.22 16.62
N MET A 85 11.25 10.53 16.12
CA MET A 85 10.27 9.52 15.71
C MET A 85 10.77 8.66 14.55
N ARG A 86 11.49 9.26 13.58
CA ARG A 86 12.12 8.53 12.46
C ARG A 86 13.12 7.50 12.99
N TRP A 87 14.07 7.90 13.83
CA TRP A 87 15.06 6.99 14.41
C TRP A 87 14.43 5.97 15.36
N TRP A 88 13.44 6.39 16.15
CA TRP A 88 12.72 5.50 17.04
C TRP A 88 12.03 4.37 16.27
N THR A 89 11.48 4.67 15.08
CA THR A 89 10.89 3.65 14.19
C THR A 89 11.93 2.60 13.78
N GLU A 90 13.15 3.01 13.42
CA GLU A 90 14.23 2.07 13.05
C GLU A 90 14.64 1.17 14.22
N ILE A 91 14.65 1.70 15.44
CA ILE A 91 14.95 0.97 16.68
C ILE A 91 13.85 -0.05 16.99
N VAL A 92 12.59 0.39 17.09
CA VAL A 92 11.48 -0.52 17.47
C VAL A 92 11.18 -1.57 16.40
N CYS A 93 11.52 -1.30 15.13
CA CYS A 93 11.41 -2.27 14.05
C CYS A 93 12.63 -3.20 13.93
N ASN A 94 13.67 -3.02 14.76
CA ASN A 94 14.94 -3.76 14.69
C ASN A 94 15.62 -3.70 13.31
N GLN A 95 15.41 -2.62 12.57
CA GLN A 95 15.98 -2.44 11.22
C GLN A 95 17.25 -1.61 11.26
N TYR A 96 17.38 -0.67 12.19
CA TYR A 96 18.59 0.12 12.44
C TYR A 96 19.16 0.84 11.20
N ASN A 97 18.36 1.08 10.17
CA ASN A 97 18.81 1.77 8.97
C ASN A 97 18.58 3.28 9.13
N PHE A 98 19.46 3.94 9.88
CA PHE A 98 19.36 5.38 10.12
C PHE A 98 19.65 6.25 8.89
N ASN A 99 20.27 5.67 7.85
CA ASN A 99 20.55 6.30 6.57
C ASN A 99 19.53 5.90 5.47
N ARG A 100 18.37 5.34 5.88
CA ARG A 100 17.39 4.73 4.98
C ARG A 100 16.96 5.65 3.85
N GLU A 101 16.79 6.94 4.11
CA GLU A 101 16.32 7.87 3.06
C GLU A 101 17.29 7.94 1.89
N ASN A 102 18.60 8.01 2.16
CA ASN A 102 19.60 8.11 1.11
C ASN A 102 19.69 6.78 0.33
N VAL A 103 19.70 5.65 1.05
CA VAL A 103 19.71 4.31 0.43
C VAL A 103 18.47 4.07 -0.42
N GLU A 104 17.27 4.40 0.08
CA GLU A 104 16.02 4.28 -0.69
C GLU A 104 16.04 5.22 -1.91
N VAL A 105 16.57 6.44 -1.79
CA VAL A 105 16.64 7.40 -2.90
C VAL A 105 17.60 6.95 -4.00
N GLU A 106 18.75 6.38 -3.64
CA GLU A 106 19.68 5.79 -4.61
C GLU A 106 19.03 4.64 -5.40
N CYS A 107 18.27 3.79 -4.72
CA CYS A 107 17.47 2.77 -5.38
C CYS A 107 16.40 3.38 -6.28
N LEU A 108 15.63 4.36 -5.78
CA LEU A 108 14.55 5.03 -6.51
C LEU A 108 15.02 5.66 -7.83
N ARG A 109 16.22 6.23 -7.87
CA ARG A 109 16.80 6.83 -9.09
C ARG A 109 16.96 5.82 -10.23
N ASN A 110 17.19 4.55 -9.89
CA ASN A 110 17.45 3.50 -10.87
C ASN A 110 16.18 2.71 -11.27
N ILE A 111 15.04 2.95 -10.61
CA ILE A 111 13.78 2.29 -10.96
C ILE A 111 13.28 2.79 -12.32
N SER A 112 12.97 1.83 -13.19
CA SER A 112 12.37 2.06 -14.50
C SER A 112 10.84 2.03 -14.43
N LYS A 113 10.20 2.66 -15.44
CA LYS A 113 8.74 2.61 -15.61
C LYS A 113 8.24 1.17 -15.79
N GLN A 114 9.01 0.35 -16.52
CA GLN A 114 8.63 -1.05 -16.77
C GLN A 114 8.59 -1.85 -15.47
N GLU A 115 9.60 -1.71 -14.60
CA GLU A 115 9.60 -2.39 -13.29
C GLU A 115 8.41 -1.97 -12.41
N LEU A 116 8.00 -0.69 -12.47
CA LEU A 116 6.81 -0.23 -11.76
C LEU A 116 5.54 -0.90 -12.31
N VAL A 117 5.39 -0.98 -13.63
CA VAL A 117 4.25 -1.63 -14.28
C VAL A 117 4.23 -3.12 -13.94
N ASP A 118 5.35 -3.81 -14.07
CA ASP A 118 5.46 -5.24 -13.77
C ASP A 118 5.15 -5.53 -12.29
N HIS A 119 5.64 -4.69 -11.38
CA HIS A 119 5.31 -4.77 -9.97
C HIS A 119 3.81 -4.61 -9.72
N TYR A 120 3.17 -3.63 -10.38
CA TYR A 120 1.74 -3.41 -10.28
C TYR A 120 0.94 -4.62 -10.79
N MET A 121 1.32 -5.16 -11.95
CA MET A 121 0.65 -6.31 -12.57
C MET A 121 0.78 -7.57 -11.71
N ASN A 122 1.93 -7.80 -11.07
CA ASN A 122 2.16 -9.00 -10.29
C ASN A 122 1.43 -9.00 -8.94
N TYR A 123 1.45 -7.87 -8.23
CA TYR A 123 1.02 -7.79 -6.83
C TYR A 123 -0.33 -7.08 -6.59
N ILE A 124 -0.76 -6.18 -7.48
CA ILE A 124 -1.93 -5.31 -7.24
C ILE A 124 -3.09 -5.60 -8.19
N ALA A 125 -2.80 -5.77 -9.48
CA ALA A 125 -3.81 -6.00 -10.51
C ALA A 125 -4.65 -7.27 -10.24
N ALA A 126 -5.91 -7.29 -10.71
CA ALA A 126 -6.86 -8.34 -10.37
C ALA A 126 -6.42 -9.76 -10.76
N GLY A 127 -5.70 -9.89 -11.89
CA GLY A 127 -5.10 -11.15 -12.34
C GLY A 127 -3.64 -11.36 -11.94
N GLY A 128 -3.13 -10.59 -10.96
CA GLY A 128 -1.74 -10.70 -10.51
C GLY A 128 -1.46 -12.03 -9.82
N ARG A 129 -0.33 -12.65 -10.17
CA ARG A 129 0.05 -13.99 -9.69
C ARG A 129 0.29 -14.04 -8.18
N GLU A 130 0.83 -12.95 -7.63
CA GLU A 130 1.20 -12.84 -6.22
C GLU A 130 0.28 -11.86 -5.47
N ARG A 131 -0.91 -11.62 -6.03
CA ARG A 131 -1.92 -10.77 -5.41
C ARG A 131 -2.45 -11.40 -4.13
N ALA A 132 -2.21 -10.74 -3.00
CA ALA A 132 -2.80 -11.08 -1.71
C ALA A 132 -3.71 -9.96 -1.22
N LYS A 133 -5.03 -10.18 -1.26
CA LYS A 133 -6.05 -9.20 -0.86
C LYS A 133 -6.73 -9.63 0.45
N LEU A 134 -6.81 -8.70 1.40
CA LEU A 134 -7.65 -8.81 2.58
C LEU A 134 -8.60 -7.60 2.62
N SER A 135 -9.90 -7.86 2.70
CA SER A 135 -10.93 -6.82 2.84
C SER A 135 -11.57 -6.94 4.22
N VAL A 136 -11.61 -5.81 4.95
CA VAL A 136 -12.25 -5.72 6.27
C VAL A 136 -13.47 -4.82 6.10
N GLN A 137 -14.65 -5.41 6.24
CA GLN A 137 -15.93 -4.73 6.01
C GLN A 137 -16.61 -4.44 7.35
N VAL A 138 -16.93 -3.17 7.59
CA VAL A 138 -17.60 -2.71 8.81
C VAL A 138 -18.97 -2.16 8.42
N LEU A 139 -20.04 -2.80 8.89
CA LEU A 139 -21.41 -2.42 8.59
C LEU A 139 -21.96 -1.49 9.66
N SER A 140 -22.58 -0.38 9.22
CA SER A 140 -23.29 0.54 10.12
C SER A 140 -24.66 -0.04 10.52
N ARG A 141 -24.97 0.00 11.82
CA ARG A 141 -26.28 -0.37 12.39
C ARG A 141 -27.19 0.85 12.65
N ALA A 142 -26.76 2.06 12.30
CA ALA A 142 -27.61 3.24 12.41
C ALA A 142 -28.77 3.16 11.38
N GLU A 143 -29.86 3.90 11.62
CA GLU A 143 -30.95 4.02 10.64
C GLU A 143 -30.40 4.54 9.30
N GLY A 144 -30.73 3.84 8.20
CA GLY A 144 -30.17 4.11 6.87
C GLY A 144 -28.73 3.62 6.65
N GLY A 145 -28.11 2.98 7.65
CA GLY A 145 -26.80 2.34 7.50
C GLY A 145 -26.86 1.10 6.61
N ALA A 146 -25.75 0.79 5.95
CA ALA A 146 -25.61 -0.38 5.06
C ALA A 146 -25.86 -1.74 5.74
N GLY A 147 -25.95 -1.80 7.08
CA GLY A 147 -26.31 -3.00 7.84
C GLY A 147 -27.74 -3.01 8.39
N SER A 148 -28.60 -2.07 8.00
CA SER A 148 -30.03 -2.06 8.34
C SER A 148 -30.86 -2.74 7.24
N ASP A 149 -32.05 -3.26 7.57
CA ASP A 149 -32.94 -4.01 6.65
C ASP A 149 -33.45 -3.18 5.45
N ALA A 150 -33.22 -1.86 5.47
CA ALA A 150 -33.51 -0.93 4.37
C ALA A 150 -32.27 -0.06 4.09
N PRO A 151 -31.31 -0.52 3.26
CA PRO A 151 -30.16 0.31 2.88
C PRO A 151 -30.67 1.58 2.20
N SER A 152 -30.36 2.75 2.76
CA SER A 152 -30.92 4.03 2.27
C SER A 152 -30.27 4.53 0.99
N SER A 153 -29.26 3.84 0.48
CA SER A 153 -28.49 4.24 -0.70
C SER A 153 -28.46 3.11 -1.72
N THR A 154 -29.45 3.10 -2.62
CA THR A 154 -29.33 2.34 -3.87
C THR A 154 -28.10 2.87 -4.60
N PRO A 155 -27.14 2.03 -4.99
CA PRO A 155 -26.01 2.50 -5.78
C PRO A 155 -26.55 3.18 -7.03
N PRO A 156 -26.06 4.38 -7.38
CA PRO A 156 -26.51 5.06 -8.58
C PRO A 156 -26.31 4.14 -9.80
N GLN A 157 -27.32 4.05 -10.65
CA GLN A 157 -27.22 3.38 -11.97
C GLN A 157 -26.37 4.24 -12.89
N ASP A 158 -25.08 4.36 -12.58
CA ASP A 158 -24.18 5.19 -13.36
C ASP A 158 -23.73 4.41 -14.59
N ALA A 159 -24.44 4.61 -15.70
CA ALA A 159 -24.11 4.06 -17.02
C ALA A 159 -22.72 4.48 -17.54
N GLU A 160 -22.06 5.45 -16.90
CA GLU A 160 -20.74 5.98 -17.30
C GLU A 160 -19.56 5.40 -16.51
N LEU A 161 -19.80 4.64 -15.44
CA LEU A 161 -18.71 4.11 -14.61
C LEU A 161 -18.11 2.83 -15.21
N ARG A 162 -16.78 2.74 -15.21
CA ARG A 162 -16.05 1.53 -15.63
C ARG A 162 -16.59 0.33 -14.83
N PRO A 163 -16.92 -0.79 -15.49
CA PRO A 163 -17.35 -1.99 -14.80
C PRO A 163 -16.20 -2.59 -13.99
N PRO A 164 -16.46 -3.21 -12.84
CA PRO A 164 -15.44 -3.91 -12.08
C PRO A 164 -14.93 -5.13 -12.86
N PRO A 165 -13.65 -5.50 -12.73
CA PRO A 165 -13.15 -6.76 -13.29
C PRO A 165 -13.85 -7.97 -12.63
N ALA A 166 -13.87 -9.11 -13.32
CA ALA A 166 -14.34 -10.35 -12.74
C ALA A 166 -13.38 -10.79 -11.62
N LEU A 167 -13.89 -10.94 -10.40
CA LEU A 167 -13.13 -11.33 -9.22
C LEU A 167 -13.55 -12.72 -8.74
N PRO A 168 -12.62 -13.49 -8.14
CA PRO A 168 -12.97 -14.74 -7.49
C PRO A 168 -13.92 -14.48 -6.31
N GLN A 169 -14.76 -15.47 -6.00
CA GLN A 169 -15.62 -15.40 -4.83
C GLN A 169 -14.77 -15.33 -3.55
N PRO A 170 -15.00 -14.35 -2.65
CA PRO A 170 -14.19 -14.21 -1.46
C PRO A 170 -14.49 -15.32 -0.44
N GLU A 171 -13.43 -15.84 0.18
CA GLU A 171 -13.55 -16.73 1.34
C GLU A 171 -13.81 -15.89 2.60
N LYS A 172 -14.96 -16.13 3.26
CA LYS A 172 -15.33 -15.40 4.47
C LYS A 172 -14.61 -15.97 5.68
N VAL A 173 -13.78 -15.14 6.32
CA VAL A 173 -13.11 -15.48 7.58
C VAL A 173 -14.14 -15.52 8.72
N GLN A 174 -14.42 -16.73 9.24
CA GLN A 174 -15.33 -16.92 10.37
C GLN A 174 -14.65 -16.65 11.72
N SER A 175 -13.37 -16.99 11.83
CA SER A 175 -12.57 -16.89 13.05
C SER A 175 -11.20 -16.32 12.72
N VAL A 176 -10.83 -15.23 13.37
CA VAL A 176 -9.52 -14.58 13.18
C VAL A 176 -8.39 -15.46 13.69
N SER A 177 -8.64 -16.24 14.75
CA SER A 177 -7.65 -17.15 15.32
C SER A 177 -7.31 -18.27 14.34
N ASP A 178 -8.34 -18.88 13.74
CA ASP A 178 -8.15 -19.96 12.78
C ASP A 178 -7.46 -19.43 11.52
N PHE A 179 -7.93 -18.31 10.99
CA PHE A 179 -7.32 -17.66 9.82
C PHE A 179 -5.82 -17.39 10.02
N LYS A 180 -5.42 -16.94 11.21
CA LYS A 180 -4.00 -16.73 11.55
C LYS A 180 -3.22 -18.04 11.69
N ALA A 181 -3.85 -19.10 12.17
CA ALA A 181 -3.20 -20.41 12.36
C ALA A 181 -2.97 -21.16 11.04
N TYR A 182 -3.87 -20.98 10.05
CA TYR A 182 -3.78 -21.65 8.76
C TYR A 182 -2.81 -21.00 7.77
N LEU A 183 -2.35 -19.77 8.02
CA LEU A 183 -1.47 -19.05 7.10
C LEU A 183 0.00 -19.07 7.56
N PRO A 184 0.95 -19.17 6.62
CA PRO A 184 2.37 -19.06 6.96
C PRO A 184 2.70 -17.64 7.46
N LEU A 185 3.66 -17.57 8.36
CA LEU A 185 4.19 -16.30 8.85
C LEU A 185 5.37 -15.85 7.99
N PHE A 186 5.43 -14.55 7.71
CA PHE A 186 6.59 -13.95 7.06
C PHE A 186 7.82 -13.98 7.99
N PRO A 187 9.03 -14.12 7.43
CA PRO A 187 10.24 -14.04 8.22
C PRO A 187 10.44 -12.62 8.78
N HIS A 188 11.19 -12.53 9.88
CA HIS A 188 11.63 -11.23 10.37
C HIS A 188 12.66 -10.61 9.42
N VAL A 189 12.52 -9.30 9.20
CA VAL A 189 13.53 -8.53 8.46
C VAL A 189 14.81 -8.49 9.29
N LYS A 190 15.94 -8.79 8.64
CA LYS A 190 17.25 -8.74 9.28
C LYS A 190 17.63 -7.27 9.59
N PRO A 191 18.34 -7.02 10.70
CA PRO A 191 18.99 -5.73 10.95
C PRO A 191 19.81 -5.28 9.75
N TYR A 192 19.85 -3.97 9.50
CA TYR A 192 20.71 -3.39 8.49
C TYR A 192 22.17 -3.51 8.94
N GLU A 193 22.98 -4.17 8.13
CA GLU A 193 24.44 -4.25 8.30
C GLU A 193 25.09 -3.33 7.27
N ASP A 194 25.88 -2.36 7.73
CA ASP A 194 26.63 -1.49 6.84
C ASP A 194 27.81 -2.29 6.29
N VAL A 195 27.69 -2.76 5.04
CA VAL A 195 28.64 -3.70 4.41
C VAL A 195 30.09 -3.16 4.46
N GLU A 196 30.28 -1.85 4.56
CA GLU A 196 31.60 -1.21 4.65
C GLU A 196 32.36 -1.51 5.96
N THR A 197 31.68 -1.81 7.07
CA THR A 197 32.37 -2.03 8.37
C THR A 197 32.92 -3.43 8.60
N THR A 198 32.64 -4.39 7.70
CA THR A 198 33.16 -5.76 7.83
C THR A 198 34.58 -5.96 7.30
N SER A 199 35.22 -4.92 6.75
CA SER A 199 36.60 -4.98 6.25
C SER A 199 37.71 -4.71 7.29
N PHE A 200 37.36 -4.47 8.55
CA PHE A 200 38.32 -4.07 9.59
C PHE A 200 38.44 -5.04 10.78
N VAL A 201 38.44 -6.36 10.56
CA VAL A 201 38.98 -7.30 11.57
C VAL A 201 39.67 -8.48 10.88
N ASP A 202 40.78 -8.24 10.18
CA ASP A 202 41.82 -9.26 10.02
C ASP A 202 43.15 -8.62 9.60
N SER A 203 43.82 -8.00 10.57
CA SER A 203 45.19 -7.53 10.40
C SER A 203 45.97 -7.77 11.69
N LYS A 204 46.48 -9.00 11.79
CA LYS A 204 47.74 -9.39 12.45
C LYS A 204 48.01 -8.80 13.82
N ALA A 205 47.64 -9.53 14.87
CA ALA A 205 48.42 -9.54 16.10
C ALA A 205 49.62 -10.48 15.90
N LYS A 206 50.80 -9.90 15.62
CA LYS A 206 52.11 -10.48 15.92
C LYS A 206 52.82 -9.52 16.85
N LEU A 207 52.97 -9.94 18.10
CA LEU A 207 54.11 -9.61 18.96
C LEU A 207 54.66 -10.95 19.46
#